data_AF-A0A9X2LM94-F1
#
_entry.id   AF-A0A9X2LM94-F1
#
_cell.length_a   1.000
_cell.length_b   1.000
_cell.length_c   1.000
_cell.angle_alpha   90.00
_cell.angle_beta   90.00
_cell.angle_gamma   90.00
#
_symmetry.space_group_name_H-M   'P 1'
#
loop_
_entity.id
_entity.type
_entity.pdbx_description
1 polymer ?
#
loop_
_entity_poly.entity_id
_entity_poly.type
_entity_poly.pdbx_seq_one_letter_code
_entity_poly.pdbx_strand_id
1 'polypeptide(L)'
;MSLSIAQVRTILTEAKGELTLTPEQLVHENALELFDDYLFTDTLTVRDPEADPEAPAVTGRLTLAGHGADLPCALRFLGDARGVDVSAVVLDVQLPDWRFRLGDLDLDLGFLGTIWRTGRLHAVLTLGLSDDAGTAVVPRCVVRLPGIGAGHQEWEFDVTPSEASTVTASPVLGEGLPLSGLADLAQLPFGSGADFTLPAEIPVGTPRIRQIQVVVDTGRKRLRSVWLRVSLADHVPVIPGAAELTAVEAEFTLTFPEGGPVRTRAALRAGIGVHGCTLSGTITVPELEVTAEAAGPFPETGAPAEFASGSGLESLPVARATVRADLREGSYALALGYSTPAPLAPPATPAAPPAPATPGADFALENASLEIAGHGSGAPDVRSLGELAVGSARVRAVAARTTDGRWELAGSVRHVDFASVADWLSERMGVTVPDFLRGVVLDDLSVVRRADGSFEFSADSLFSLGSRKTELVISAASGSGSSAGHLKATLSIDVPAAEPMVLELRAQAGGRVRASWHGDAAASVTDLVEWLGGTVDDSVRKLLPEVTALDLVTGDGGLVIAADAGTVRAVFAVTP
;
A
#
# COMPACT_ATOMS: atom_id res chain seq x y z
N MET A 1 7.04 39.61 41.30
CA MET A 1 7.91 38.64 41.99
C MET A 1 7.20 37.31 41.89
N SER A 2 7.86 36.20 41.57
CA SER A 2 7.19 34.88 41.50
C SER A 2 7.23 34.18 42.86
N LEU A 3 6.19 33.41 43.20
CA LEU A 3 6.21 32.52 44.35
C LEU A 3 7.15 31.34 44.04
N SER A 4 8.19 31.12 44.84
CA SER A 4 9.13 30.00 44.62
C SER A 4 8.62 28.68 45.22
N ILE A 5 9.01 27.55 44.63
CA ILE A 5 8.67 26.21 45.15
C ILE A 5 9.24 26.01 46.56
N ALA A 6 10.38 26.63 46.87
CA ALA A 6 10.96 26.61 48.22
C ALA A 6 10.05 27.33 49.23
N GLN A 7 9.51 28.51 48.87
CA GLN A 7 8.56 29.23 49.72
C GLN A 7 7.25 28.45 49.90
N VAL A 8 6.73 27.82 48.83
CA VAL A 8 5.55 26.94 48.92
C VAL A 8 5.80 25.82 49.94
N ARG A 9 6.95 25.15 49.89
CA ARG A 9 7.28 24.08 50.84
C ARG A 9 7.30 24.58 52.29
N THR A 10 7.82 25.80 52.53
CA THR A 10 7.76 26.43 53.85
C THR A 10 6.31 26.67 54.29
N ILE A 11 5.49 27.28 53.43
CA ILE A 11 4.06 27.54 53.69
C ILE A 11 3.32 26.24 54.03
N LEU A 12 3.54 25.19 53.23
CA LEU A 12 2.91 23.88 53.42
C LEU A 12 3.34 23.19 54.73
N THR A 13 4.60 23.35 55.15
CA THR A 13 5.11 22.77 56.41
C THR A 13 4.55 23.48 57.64
N GLU A 14 4.19 24.76 57.50
CA GLU A 14 3.62 25.59 58.57
C GLU A 14 2.09 25.50 58.68
N ALA A 15 1.42 24.97 57.66
CA ALA A 15 -0.04 24.80 57.64
C ALA A 15 -0.51 23.86 58.76
N LYS A 16 -1.14 24.42 59.80
CA LYS A 16 -1.74 23.67 60.92
C LYS A 16 -3.14 24.19 61.20
N GLY A 17 -4.15 23.33 61.06
CA GLY A 17 -5.57 23.65 61.27
C GLY A 17 -6.21 24.34 60.07
N GLU A 18 -5.60 25.41 59.55
CA GLU A 18 -6.02 26.08 58.32
C GLU A 18 -4.81 26.55 57.51
N LEU A 19 -4.89 26.45 56.18
CA LEU A 19 -4.00 27.11 55.24
C LEU A 19 -4.77 28.25 54.59
N THR A 20 -4.26 29.48 54.66
CA THR A 20 -4.88 30.65 54.03
C THR A 20 -3.91 31.29 53.05
N LEU A 21 -4.38 31.52 51.82
CA LEU A 21 -3.65 32.21 50.75
C LEU A 21 -4.44 33.45 50.31
N THR A 22 -3.73 34.56 50.18
CA THR A 22 -4.23 35.84 49.66
C THR A 22 -3.80 36.02 48.20
N PRO A 23 -4.49 36.88 47.41
CA PRO A 23 -4.05 37.24 46.06
C PRO A 23 -2.60 37.71 46.03
N GLU A 24 -2.18 38.53 47.01
CA GLU A 24 -0.83 39.07 47.10
C GLU A 24 0.23 37.99 47.36
N GLN A 25 -0.12 36.92 48.07
CA GLN A 25 0.77 35.77 48.33
C GLN A 25 0.96 34.87 47.11
N LEU A 26 0.00 34.84 46.18
CA LEU A 26 0.17 34.19 44.88
C LEU A 26 1.00 35.05 43.91
N VAL A 27 1.22 36.32 44.29
CA VAL A 27 2.13 37.29 43.67
C VAL A 27 1.88 37.49 42.17
N HIS A 28 0.61 37.47 41.76
CA HIS A 28 0.22 37.62 40.36
C HIS A 28 -1.08 38.43 40.23
N GLU A 29 -1.13 39.40 39.32
CA GLU A 29 -2.28 40.30 39.15
C GLU A 29 -3.56 39.53 38.79
N ASN A 30 -3.42 38.51 37.93
CA ASN A 30 -4.46 37.57 37.56
C ASN A 30 -5.01 36.69 38.68
N ALA A 31 -4.36 36.66 39.86
CA ALA A 31 -4.90 35.91 40.99
C ALA A 31 -6.27 36.47 41.39
N LEU A 32 -6.50 37.78 41.27
CA LEU A 32 -7.77 38.44 41.61
C LEU A 32 -8.98 37.79 40.92
N GLU A 33 -8.85 37.37 39.66
CA GLU A 33 -9.93 36.68 38.93
C GLU A 33 -10.36 35.38 39.64
N LEU A 34 -9.40 34.61 40.21
CA LEU A 34 -9.72 33.42 40.98
C LEU A 34 -10.61 33.74 42.20
N PHE A 35 -10.27 34.82 42.91
CA PHE A 35 -10.96 35.21 44.15
C PHE A 35 -12.31 35.87 43.87
N ASP A 36 -12.34 36.82 42.93
CA ASP A 36 -13.50 37.62 42.59
C ASP A 36 -14.57 36.81 41.85
N ASP A 37 -14.18 35.95 40.89
CA ASP A 37 -15.16 35.29 40.02
C ASP A 37 -15.51 33.85 40.43
N TYR A 38 -14.63 33.16 41.18
CA TYR A 38 -14.79 31.73 41.48
C TYR A 38 -14.84 31.37 42.97
N LEU A 39 -14.19 32.14 43.86
CA LEU A 39 -14.25 31.89 45.30
C LEU A 39 -15.27 32.79 46.02
N PHE A 40 -15.49 34.02 45.51
CA PHE A 40 -16.23 35.10 46.17
C PHE A 40 -15.74 35.39 47.60
N THR A 41 -14.43 35.31 47.80
CA THR A 41 -13.77 35.57 49.09
C THR A 41 -12.44 36.27 48.86
N ASP A 42 -11.99 37.07 49.83
CA ASP A 42 -10.67 37.74 49.77
C ASP A 42 -9.50 36.76 50.00
N THR A 43 -9.79 35.53 50.40
CA THR A 43 -8.80 34.51 50.74
C THR A 43 -9.23 33.11 50.31
N LEU A 44 -8.26 32.27 49.92
CA LEU A 44 -8.42 30.84 49.69
C LEU A 44 -8.04 30.16 50.98
N THR A 45 -9.03 29.57 51.66
CA THR A 45 -8.83 28.90 52.94
C THR A 45 -9.10 27.40 52.79
N VAL A 46 -8.06 26.59 53.00
CA VAL A 46 -8.16 25.12 53.11
C VAL A 46 -8.16 24.75 54.58
N ARG A 47 -9.27 24.19 55.06
CA ARG A 47 -9.46 23.68 56.41
C ARG A 47 -8.97 22.25 56.53
N ASP A 48 -8.52 21.90 57.73
CA ASP A 48 -7.94 20.60 58.06
C ASP A 48 -6.89 20.15 57.02
N PRO A 49 -5.89 21.00 56.71
CA PRO A 49 -4.95 20.72 55.64
C PRO A 49 -4.05 19.53 55.97
N GLU A 50 -3.97 18.57 55.05
CA GLU A 50 -2.95 17.52 55.02
C GLU A 50 -1.98 17.86 53.89
N ALA A 51 -0.83 18.42 54.26
CA ALA A 51 0.17 18.92 53.34
C ALA A 51 1.15 17.82 52.91
N ASP A 52 1.43 17.75 51.61
CA ASP A 52 2.50 16.98 51.01
C ASP A 52 3.56 17.95 50.44
N PRO A 53 4.62 18.25 51.22
CA PRO A 53 5.69 19.15 50.78
C PRO A 53 6.60 18.53 49.72
N GLU A 54 6.60 17.20 49.55
CA GLU A 54 7.38 16.54 48.50
C GLU A 54 6.72 16.74 47.13
N ALA A 55 5.39 16.60 47.07
CA ALA A 55 4.57 16.79 45.88
C ALA A 55 3.83 18.14 45.86
N PRO A 56 4.52 19.27 46.16
CA PRO A 56 3.99 20.53 46.71
C PRO A 56 2.47 20.69 46.57
N ALA A 57 1.75 20.03 47.46
CA ALA A 57 0.29 19.94 47.44
C ALA A 57 -0.27 19.93 48.86
N VAL A 58 -1.56 20.21 48.97
CA VAL A 58 -2.33 20.09 50.19
C VAL A 58 -3.71 19.57 49.86
N THR A 59 -4.18 18.63 50.67
CA THR A 59 -5.58 18.19 50.63
C THR A 59 -6.31 18.72 51.86
N GLY A 60 -7.61 18.89 51.77
CA GLY A 60 -8.40 19.43 52.88
C GLY A 60 -9.82 19.76 52.44
N ARG A 61 -10.39 20.81 53.02
CA ARG A 61 -11.78 21.22 52.76
C ARG A 61 -11.86 22.72 52.50
N LEU A 62 -12.63 23.14 51.52
CA LEU A 62 -12.78 24.55 51.17
C LEU A 62 -14.23 24.96 50.92
N THR A 63 -14.44 26.26 50.77
CA THR A 63 -15.73 26.83 50.33
C THR A 63 -15.60 27.29 48.88
N LEU A 64 -16.51 26.83 48.02
CA LEU A 64 -16.55 27.19 46.60
C LEU A 64 -17.86 27.92 46.29
N ALA A 65 -17.77 28.99 45.50
CA ALA A 65 -18.93 29.72 45.02
C ALA A 65 -19.93 28.78 44.33
N GLY A 66 -21.23 29.01 44.53
CA GLY A 66 -22.29 28.23 43.88
C GLY A 66 -22.52 26.81 44.42
N HIS A 67 -21.59 26.25 45.22
CA HIS A 67 -21.65 24.87 45.72
C HIS A 67 -21.69 24.75 47.24
N GLY A 68 -21.22 25.75 47.98
CA GLY A 68 -21.31 25.81 49.45
C GLY A 68 -19.96 25.58 50.15
N ALA A 69 -20.03 25.38 51.47
CA ALA A 69 -18.86 25.22 52.34
C ALA A 69 -18.52 23.74 52.58
N ASP A 70 -17.28 23.50 53.01
CA ASP A 70 -16.77 22.20 53.48
C ASP A 70 -16.62 21.12 52.40
N LEU A 71 -16.27 21.54 51.17
CA LEU A 71 -16.07 20.65 50.04
C LEU A 71 -14.65 20.04 50.05
N PRO A 72 -14.50 18.71 49.88
CA PRO A 72 -13.18 18.09 49.76
C PRO A 72 -12.41 18.70 48.58
N CYS A 73 -11.15 19.05 48.81
CA CYS A 73 -10.32 19.66 47.79
C CYS A 73 -8.87 19.20 47.85
N ALA A 74 -8.18 19.35 46.72
CA ALA A 74 -6.74 19.26 46.60
C ALA A 74 -6.22 20.53 45.92
N LEU A 75 -5.23 21.18 46.52
CA LEU A 75 -4.53 22.33 45.98
C LEU A 75 -3.09 21.92 45.65
N ARG A 76 -2.66 22.13 44.42
CA ARG A 76 -1.34 21.73 43.91
C ARG A 76 -0.60 22.93 43.34
N PHE A 77 0.69 23.02 43.62
CA PHE A 77 1.57 24.04 43.06
C PHE A 77 2.50 23.40 42.03
N LEU A 78 2.41 23.82 40.78
CA LEU A 78 3.22 23.30 39.69
C LEU A 78 4.44 24.20 39.47
N GLY A 79 5.62 23.60 39.34
CA GLY A 79 6.87 24.32 39.06
C GLY A 79 7.01 24.69 37.59
N ASP A 80 7.87 25.67 37.29
CA ASP A 80 8.36 25.95 35.95
C ASP A 80 9.25 24.81 35.41
N ALA A 81 9.76 24.94 34.18
CA ALA A 81 10.62 23.92 33.57
C ALA A 81 11.89 23.61 34.40
N ARG A 82 12.31 24.53 35.28
CA ARG A 82 13.46 24.37 36.18
C ARG A 82 13.06 23.89 37.58
N GLY A 83 11.77 23.84 37.90
CA GLY A 83 11.23 23.48 39.21
C GLY A 83 11.59 24.48 40.31
N VAL A 84 11.90 25.73 39.97
CA VAL A 84 12.35 26.76 40.91
C VAL A 84 11.19 27.64 41.33
N ASP A 85 10.44 28.14 40.34
CA ASP A 85 9.31 29.05 40.52
C ASP A 85 7.99 28.31 40.28
N VAL A 86 6.94 28.73 40.97
CA VAL A 86 5.58 28.22 40.71
C VAL A 86 5.09 28.82 39.40
N SER A 87 4.79 27.95 38.44
CA SER A 87 4.23 28.32 37.12
C SER A 87 2.70 28.27 37.10
N ALA A 88 2.09 27.45 37.95
CA ALA A 88 0.63 27.36 38.06
C ALA A 88 0.16 26.85 39.43
N VAL A 89 -1.07 27.21 39.79
CA VAL A 89 -1.79 26.68 40.94
C VAL A 89 -3.04 25.96 40.45
N VAL A 90 -3.20 24.69 40.83
CA VAL A 90 -4.34 23.87 40.45
C VAL A 90 -5.17 23.58 41.69
N LEU A 91 -6.41 24.05 41.70
CA LEU A 91 -7.40 23.75 42.72
C LEU A 91 -8.43 22.75 42.17
N ASP A 92 -8.53 21.60 42.81
CA ASP A 92 -9.43 20.52 42.47
C ASP A 92 -10.43 20.32 43.61
N VAL A 93 -11.72 20.50 43.32
CA VAL A 93 -12.80 20.46 44.32
C VAL A 93 -13.81 19.40 43.94
N GLN A 94 -14.02 18.43 44.84
CA GLN A 94 -15.04 17.41 44.66
C GLN A 94 -16.42 17.98 45.00
N LEU A 95 -17.34 17.95 44.03
CA LEU A 95 -18.68 18.46 44.19
C LEU A 95 -19.61 17.43 44.86
N PRO A 96 -20.56 17.86 45.70
CA PRO A 96 -21.43 16.96 46.47
C PRO A 96 -22.55 16.37 45.60
N ASP A 97 -22.92 17.05 44.52
CA ASP A 97 -23.89 16.63 43.53
C ASP A 97 -23.33 16.76 42.11
N TRP A 98 -24.10 16.31 41.14
CA TRP A 98 -23.74 16.38 39.72
C TRP A 98 -24.20 17.70 39.09
N ARG A 99 -24.04 18.80 39.82
CA ARG A 99 -24.27 20.14 39.29
C ARG A 99 -22.94 20.87 39.26
N PHE A 100 -22.71 21.63 38.21
CA PHE A 100 -21.52 22.45 38.05
C PHE A 100 -21.95 23.90 37.84
N ARG A 101 -21.50 24.80 38.70
CA ARG A 101 -21.84 26.22 38.72
C ARG A 101 -20.60 27.06 38.97
N LEU A 102 -19.93 27.45 37.90
CA LEU A 102 -18.74 28.31 37.95
C LEU A 102 -18.81 29.35 36.83
N GLY A 103 -18.72 30.62 37.19
CA GLY A 103 -18.99 31.73 36.27
C GLY A 103 -20.40 31.66 35.68
N ASP A 104 -20.50 31.81 34.35
CA ASP A 104 -21.76 31.71 33.60
C ASP A 104 -22.19 30.26 33.28
N LEU A 105 -21.38 29.26 33.60
CA LEU A 105 -21.68 27.85 33.32
C LEU A 105 -22.52 27.26 34.45
N ASP A 106 -23.81 27.03 34.20
CA ASP A 106 -24.72 26.24 35.05
C ASP A 106 -25.12 24.95 34.32
N LEU A 107 -24.52 23.82 34.71
CA LEU A 107 -24.78 22.51 34.12
C LEU A 107 -25.43 21.58 35.15
N ASP A 108 -26.63 21.10 34.85
CA ASP A 108 -27.27 20.01 35.60
C ASP A 108 -26.97 18.66 34.92
N LEU A 109 -25.98 17.95 35.46
CA LEU A 109 -25.54 16.63 35.02
C LEU A 109 -26.09 15.52 35.94
N GLY A 110 -27.13 15.80 36.73
CA GLY A 110 -27.76 14.85 37.66
C GLY A 110 -28.10 13.49 37.05
N PHE A 111 -28.56 13.49 35.80
CA PHE A 111 -28.89 12.25 35.09
C PHE A 111 -27.64 11.39 34.81
N LEU A 112 -26.47 11.99 34.64
CA LEU A 112 -25.22 11.25 34.48
C LEU A 112 -24.86 10.51 35.75
N GLY A 113 -25.15 11.04 36.94
CA GLY A 113 -24.98 10.30 38.20
C GLY A 113 -25.78 8.98 38.27
N THR A 114 -26.86 8.84 37.49
CA THR A 114 -27.62 7.58 37.41
C THR A 114 -26.94 6.52 36.53
N ILE A 115 -26.19 6.98 35.53
CA ILE A 115 -25.40 6.17 34.59
C ILE A 115 -24.03 5.85 35.22
N TRP A 116 -23.37 6.88 35.73
CA TRP A 116 -22.07 6.91 36.39
C TRP A 116 -22.19 6.84 37.91
N ARG A 117 -22.84 5.80 38.42
CA ARG A 117 -23.17 5.67 39.85
C ARG A 117 -21.99 5.82 40.80
N THR A 118 -20.81 5.40 40.36
CA THR A 118 -19.57 5.45 41.13
C THR A 118 -18.72 6.67 40.83
N GLY A 119 -19.11 7.50 39.87
CA GLY A 119 -18.38 8.69 39.49
C GLY A 119 -18.51 9.83 40.49
N ARG A 120 -17.58 10.77 40.38
CA ARG A 120 -17.55 12.03 41.10
C ARG A 120 -17.39 13.18 40.12
N LEU A 121 -18.12 14.26 40.36
CA LEU A 121 -17.97 15.50 39.61
C LEU A 121 -16.98 16.39 40.35
N HIS A 122 -16.02 16.93 39.62
CA HIS A 122 -14.97 17.79 40.13
C HIS A 122 -15.01 19.13 39.40
N ALA A 123 -14.76 20.19 40.15
CA ALA A 123 -14.43 21.50 39.62
C ALA A 123 -12.92 21.68 39.72
N VAL A 124 -12.26 21.83 38.57
CA VAL A 124 -10.80 22.03 38.51
C VAL A 124 -10.52 23.44 38.00
N LEU A 125 -9.91 24.27 38.83
CA LEU A 125 -9.51 25.64 38.52
C LEU A 125 -7.99 25.67 38.38
N THR A 126 -7.49 26.06 37.20
CA THR A 126 -6.05 26.23 36.97
C THR A 126 -5.74 27.71 36.82
N LEU A 127 -4.97 28.26 37.75
CA LEU A 127 -4.43 29.62 37.71
C LEU A 127 -3.01 29.56 37.14
N GLY A 128 -2.80 30.14 35.96
CA GLY A 128 -1.46 30.31 35.38
C GLY A 128 -0.76 31.49 36.04
N LEU A 129 0.48 31.28 36.48
CA LEU A 129 1.31 32.29 37.14
C LEU A 129 2.52 32.74 36.30
N SER A 130 2.56 32.35 35.01
CA SER A 130 3.61 32.75 34.07
C SER A 130 3.14 33.83 33.10
N ASP A 131 4.00 34.82 32.81
CA ASP A 131 3.72 35.95 31.91
C ASP A 131 3.36 35.54 30.46
N ASP A 132 3.65 34.31 30.06
CA ASP A 132 3.44 33.79 28.69
C ASP A 132 2.05 33.14 28.46
N ALA A 133 1.21 33.00 29.48
CA ALA A 133 -0.06 32.29 29.38
C ALA A 133 -1.24 33.24 29.11
N GLY A 134 -2.21 32.80 28.29
CA GLY A 134 -3.43 33.55 27.92
C GLY A 134 -4.38 33.86 29.09
N THR A 135 -5.64 33.40 29.03
CA THR A 135 -6.63 33.60 30.12
C THR A 135 -6.05 33.17 31.47
N ALA A 136 -6.17 34.07 32.45
CA ALA A 136 -5.64 33.99 33.80
C ALA A 136 -6.03 32.72 34.57
N VAL A 137 -7.32 32.41 34.57
CA VAL A 137 -7.90 31.24 35.23
C VAL A 137 -8.64 30.40 34.19
N VAL A 138 -8.38 29.10 34.18
CA VAL A 138 -9.05 28.15 33.31
C VAL A 138 -9.93 27.22 34.16
N PRO A 139 -11.25 27.48 34.27
CA PRO A 139 -12.18 26.57 34.91
C PRO A 139 -12.45 25.36 34.02
N ARG A 140 -12.38 24.16 34.61
CA ARG A 140 -12.71 22.89 33.97
C ARG A 140 -13.73 22.14 34.82
N CYS A 141 -14.77 21.66 34.18
CA CYS A 141 -15.67 20.67 34.76
C CYS A 141 -15.12 19.29 34.41
N VAL A 142 -14.91 18.45 35.42
CA VAL A 142 -14.24 17.18 35.24
C VAL A 142 -15.07 16.07 35.88
N VAL A 143 -15.27 14.97 35.18
CA VAL A 143 -15.88 13.77 35.74
C VAL A 143 -14.81 12.73 35.99
N ARG A 144 -14.68 12.27 37.23
CA ARG A 144 -13.81 11.15 37.58
C ARG A 144 -14.59 9.88 37.82
N LEU A 145 -14.16 8.78 37.18
CA LEU A 145 -14.79 7.47 37.25
C LEU A 145 -13.78 6.42 37.71
N PRO A 146 -14.16 5.43 38.53
CA PRO A 146 -13.27 4.32 38.80
C PRO A 146 -12.94 3.58 37.50
N GLY A 147 -11.69 3.17 37.37
CA GLY A 147 -11.20 2.50 36.17
C GLY A 147 -11.85 1.16 35.90
N ILE A 148 -11.91 0.84 34.61
CA ILE A 148 -12.32 -0.47 34.10
C ILE A 148 -11.08 -1.14 33.48
N GLY A 149 -10.96 -2.45 33.62
CA GLY A 149 -9.84 -3.24 33.08
C GLY A 149 -8.73 -3.55 34.09
N ALA A 150 -7.64 -4.15 33.60
CA ALA A 150 -6.52 -4.60 34.41
C ALA A 150 -5.68 -3.41 34.89
N GLY A 151 -5.98 -2.90 36.09
CA GLY A 151 -5.22 -1.81 36.71
C GLY A 151 -6.04 -0.82 37.53
N HIS A 152 -7.37 -0.83 37.43
CA HIS A 152 -8.29 0.01 38.24
C HIS A 152 -7.93 1.52 38.31
N GLN A 153 -7.31 2.08 37.26
CA GLN A 153 -6.93 3.50 37.23
C GLN A 153 -8.15 4.41 37.10
N GLU A 154 -8.27 5.45 37.91
CA GLU A 154 -9.35 6.44 37.79
C GLU A 154 -9.31 7.15 36.42
N TRP A 155 -10.48 7.36 35.82
CA TRP A 155 -10.65 7.99 34.51
C TRP A 155 -11.13 9.40 34.69
N GLU A 156 -10.43 10.35 34.09
CA GLU A 156 -10.78 11.75 34.11
C GLU A 156 -11.40 12.14 32.76
N PHE A 157 -12.56 12.79 32.76
CA PHE A 157 -13.23 13.29 31.56
C PHE A 157 -13.47 14.78 31.65
N ASP A 158 -12.89 15.55 30.72
CA ASP A 158 -13.16 16.98 30.60
C ASP A 158 -14.53 17.24 29.99
N VAL A 159 -15.41 17.88 30.74
CA VAL A 159 -16.74 18.31 30.30
C VAL A 159 -16.61 19.69 29.64
N THR A 160 -16.75 19.71 28.32
CA THR A 160 -16.75 20.93 27.52
C THR A 160 -18.12 21.19 26.89
N PRO A 161 -18.70 22.39 27.03
CA PRO A 161 -19.91 22.76 26.32
C PRO A 161 -19.59 22.96 24.83
N SER A 162 -20.29 22.25 23.93
CA SER A 162 -20.05 22.32 22.49
C SER A 162 -21.16 23.06 21.72
N GLU A 163 -22.38 23.08 22.25
CA GLU A 163 -23.57 23.83 21.80
C GLU A 163 -24.46 24.10 23.02
N ALA A 164 -25.56 24.89 22.89
CA ALA A 164 -26.39 25.35 24.01
C ALA A 164 -26.91 24.26 24.98
N SER A 165 -26.87 22.99 24.59
CA SER A 165 -27.30 21.87 25.42
C SER A 165 -26.48 20.59 25.25
N THR A 166 -25.25 20.67 24.70
CA THR A 166 -24.40 19.49 24.54
C THR A 166 -23.06 19.60 25.24
N VAL A 167 -22.68 18.54 25.93
CA VAL A 167 -21.38 18.40 26.59
C VAL A 167 -20.61 17.26 25.94
N THR A 168 -19.32 17.50 25.67
CA THR A 168 -18.36 16.49 25.24
C THR A 168 -17.45 16.12 26.42
N ALA A 169 -17.27 14.81 26.66
CA ALA A 169 -16.35 14.28 27.68
C ALA A 169 -15.27 13.41 27.01
N SER A 170 -13.98 13.76 27.17
CA SER A 170 -12.84 13.01 26.62
C SER A 170 -11.76 12.74 27.66
N PRO A 171 -11.22 11.51 27.74
CA PRO A 171 -10.14 11.20 28.66
C PRO A 171 -8.76 11.58 28.10
N VAL A 172 -7.87 12.06 28.98
CA VAL A 172 -6.44 12.26 28.66
C VAL A 172 -5.74 10.91 28.71
N LEU A 173 -5.78 10.19 27.61
CA LEU A 173 -5.17 8.86 27.50
C LEU A 173 -3.81 8.98 26.82
N GLY A 174 -2.73 8.78 27.57
CA GLY A 174 -1.38 8.69 27.00
C GLY A 174 -1.24 7.47 26.08
N GLU A 175 -0.74 6.35 26.61
CA GLU A 175 -0.55 5.10 25.84
C GLU A 175 -1.84 4.27 25.61
N GLY A 176 -3.00 4.80 25.99
CA GLY A 176 -4.28 4.09 25.95
C GLY A 176 -4.48 3.11 27.10
N LEU A 177 -5.75 2.83 27.43
CA LEU A 177 -6.14 1.97 28.57
C LEU A 177 -6.21 0.50 28.14
N PRO A 178 -5.44 -0.41 28.75
CA PRO A 178 -5.47 -1.82 28.39
C PRO A 178 -6.78 -2.48 28.80
N LEU A 179 -7.34 -3.26 27.88
CA LEU A 179 -8.49 -4.13 28.10
C LEU A 179 -8.01 -5.59 28.08
N SER A 180 -8.70 -6.46 28.83
CA SER A 180 -8.47 -7.91 28.74
C SER A 180 -9.14 -8.48 27.49
N GLY A 181 -10.20 -7.83 27.00
CA GLY A 181 -10.83 -8.10 25.71
C GLY A 181 -11.92 -7.07 25.39
N LEU A 182 -12.49 -7.14 24.18
CA LEU A 182 -13.57 -6.22 23.78
C LEU A 182 -14.84 -6.35 24.64
N ALA A 183 -15.05 -7.52 25.28
CA ALA A 183 -16.16 -7.72 26.20
C ALA A 183 -16.12 -6.79 27.42
N ASP A 184 -14.94 -6.28 27.79
CA ASP A 184 -14.80 -5.30 28.90
C ASP A 184 -15.46 -3.96 28.55
N LEU A 185 -15.64 -3.64 27.27
CA LEU A 185 -16.36 -2.43 26.84
C LEU A 185 -17.84 -2.45 27.29
N ALA A 186 -18.44 -3.64 27.47
CA ALA A 186 -19.79 -3.76 27.99
C ALA A 186 -19.90 -3.39 29.49
N GLN A 187 -18.77 -3.39 30.21
CA GLN A 187 -18.69 -2.97 31.62
C GLN A 187 -18.60 -1.45 31.76
N LEU A 188 -18.40 -0.72 30.65
CA LEU A 188 -18.49 0.73 30.64
C LEU A 188 -19.87 1.17 31.12
N PRO A 189 -19.99 2.31 31.83
CA PRO A 189 -21.29 2.75 32.35
C PRO A 189 -22.36 2.97 31.28
N PHE A 190 -21.94 3.22 30.04
CA PHE A 190 -22.78 3.37 28.85
C PHE A 190 -22.72 2.17 27.90
N GLY A 191 -21.92 1.15 28.22
CA GLY A 191 -21.71 -0.03 27.39
C GLY A 191 -22.74 -1.14 27.59
N SER A 192 -23.57 -1.05 28.64
CA SER A 192 -24.59 -2.07 28.91
C SER A 192 -25.61 -2.14 27.76
N GLY A 193 -25.77 -3.33 27.19
CA GLY A 193 -26.68 -3.59 26.07
C GLY A 193 -26.14 -3.17 24.69
N ALA A 194 -24.90 -2.66 24.61
CA ALA A 194 -24.22 -2.41 23.35
C ALA A 194 -23.54 -3.69 22.83
N ASP A 195 -23.54 -3.86 21.51
CA ASP A 195 -22.83 -4.93 20.83
C ASP A 195 -21.45 -4.45 20.36
N PHE A 196 -20.38 -4.94 20.98
CA PHE A 196 -18.99 -4.65 20.62
C PHE A 196 -18.33 -5.78 19.84
N THR A 197 -19.11 -6.70 19.28
CA THR A 197 -18.57 -7.78 18.48
C THR A 197 -17.98 -7.24 17.18
N LEU A 198 -16.80 -7.74 16.84
CA LEU A 198 -16.18 -7.57 15.54
C LEU A 198 -16.20 -8.93 14.82
N PRO A 199 -16.16 -8.94 13.49
CA PRO A 199 -15.95 -10.17 12.74
C PRO A 199 -14.70 -10.93 13.24
N ALA A 200 -14.77 -12.26 13.29
CA ALA A 200 -13.74 -13.10 13.90
C ALA A 200 -12.39 -13.04 13.16
N GLU A 201 -12.39 -12.59 11.92
CA GLU A 201 -11.23 -12.45 11.06
C GLU A 201 -10.38 -11.22 11.40
N ILE A 202 -10.92 -10.27 12.18
CA ILE A 202 -10.16 -9.15 12.70
C ILE A 202 -9.40 -9.61 13.94
N PRO A 203 -8.05 -9.70 13.89
CA PRO A 203 -7.29 -10.12 15.04
C PRO A 203 -7.38 -9.06 16.13
N VAL A 204 -7.76 -9.51 17.33
CA VAL A 204 -7.78 -8.69 18.54
C VAL A 204 -6.60 -9.15 19.38
N GLY A 205 -5.56 -8.32 19.45
CA GLY A 205 -4.38 -8.55 20.29
C GLY A 205 -4.66 -8.14 21.73
N THR A 206 -3.96 -7.12 22.21
CA THR A 206 -4.21 -6.50 23.53
C THR A 206 -4.98 -5.20 23.32
N PRO A 207 -6.32 -5.24 23.26
CA PRO A 207 -7.09 -4.06 22.90
C PRO A 207 -6.88 -2.93 23.91
N ARG A 208 -6.79 -1.70 23.42
CA ARG A 208 -6.66 -0.52 24.27
C ARG A 208 -7.62 0.59 23.88
N ILE A 209 -8.30 1.18 24.84
CA ILE A 209 -9.08 2.39 24.59
C ILE A 209 -8.11 3.54 24.36
N ARG A 210 -8.15 4.14 23.17
CA ARG A 210 -7.34 5.31 22.79
C ARG A 210 -8.11 6.60 22.99
N GLN A 211 -9.42 6.57 22.78
CA GLN A 211 -10.25 7.75 22.92
C GLN A 211 -11.68 7.36 23.28
N ILE A 212 -12.31 8.18 24.10
CA ILE A 212 -13.75 8.12 24.40
C ILE A 212 -14.27 9.53 24.17
N GLN A 213 -15.41 9.65 23.51
CA GLN A 213 -16.13 10.90 23.37
C GLN A 213 -17.59 10.66 23.75
N VAL A 214 -18.04 11.30 24.82
CA VAL A 214 -19.42 11.19 25.30
C VAL A 214 -20.17 12.45 24.93
N VAL A 215 -21.29 12.33 24.22
CA VAL A 215 -22.17 13.45 23.86
C VAL A 215 -23.49 13.31 24.59
N VAL A 216 -23.82 14.31 25.39
CA VAL A 216 -25.05 14.35 26.18
C VAL A 216 -25.94 15.51 25.78
N ASP A 217 -27.24 15.40 26.03
CA ASP A 217 -28.25 16.45 25.87
C ASP A 217 -28.71 16.87 27.28
N THR A 218 -28.21 18.01 27.75
CA THR A 218 -28.49 18.52 29.11
C THR A 218 -29.93 19.01 29.26
N GLY A 219 -30.53 19.53 28.18
CA GLY A 219 -31.93 20.00 28.18
C GLY A 219 -32.93 18.84 28.32
N ARG A 220 -32.66 17.72 27.63
CA ARG A 220 -33.46 16.48 27.74
C ARG A 220 -32.96 15.51 28.80
N LYS A 221 -31.89 15.87 29.52
CA LYS A 221 -31.25 15.07 30.57
C LYS A 221 -30.95 13.62 30.14
N ARG A 222 -30.30 13.45 28.99
CA ARG A 222 -30.03 12.12 28.43
C ARG A 222 -28.69 12.03 27.72
N LEU A 223 -28.20 10.80 27.58
CA LEU A 223 -27.08 10.47 26.69
C LEU A 223 -27.57 10.44 25.24
N ARG A 224 -26.82 11.05 24.30
CA ARG A 224 -27.18 11.07 22.87
C ARG A 224 -26.34 10.05 22.10
N SER A 225 -25.03 10.12 22.27
CA SER A 225 -24.10 9.19 21.63
C SER A 225 -22.81 9.05 22.42
N VAL A 226 -22.14 7.92 22.24
CA VAL A 226 -20.77 7.72 22.71
C VAL A 226 -19.97 7.20 21.53
N TRP A 227 -18.81 7.79 21.31
CA TRP A 227 -17.85 7.32 20.32
C TRP A 227 -16.60 6.82 21.05
N LEU A 228 -16.10 5.65 20.65
CA LEU A 228 -14.95 4.99 21.25
C LEU A 228 -13.97 4.65 20.14
N ARG A 229 -12.69 4.97 20.34
CA ARG A 229 -11.59 4.47 19.50
C ARG A 229 -10.79 3.47 20.30
N VAL A 230 -10.68 2.25 19.80
CA VAL A 230 -10.01 1.13 20.45
C VAL A 230 -8.93 0.60 19.52
N SER A 231 -7.66 0.66 19.91
CA SER A 231 -6.58 -0.02 19.18
C SER A 231 -6.69 -1.52 19.43
N LEU A 232 -6.65 -2.33 18.37
CA LEU A 232 -6.83 -3.78 18.41
C LEU A 232 -5.51 -4.53 18.27
N ALA A 233 -4.67 -4.11 17.32
CA ALA A 233 -3.39 -4.72 17.01
C ALA A 233 -2.46 -3.70 16.35
N ASP A 234 -1.16 -3.79 16.63
CA ASP A 234 -0.17 -2.88 16.04
C ASP A 234 0.17 -3.28 14.61
N HIS A 235 0.29 -4.59 14.34
CA HIS A 235 0.65 -5.16 13.05
C HIS A 235 -0.20 -6.41 12.76
N VAL A 236 -0.78 -6.48 11.57
CA VAL A 236 -1.53 -7.65 11.09
C VAL A 236 -1.06 -7.99 9.69
N PRO A 237 -0.41 -9.14 9.45
CA PRO A 237 0.00 -9.52 8.11
C PRO A 237 -1.24 -9.75 7.23
N VAL A 238 -1.30 -9.05 6.10
CA VAL A 238 -2.35 -9.23 5.08
C VAL A 238 -1.81 -10.06 3.93
N ILE A 239 -0.59 -9.72 3.50
CA ILE A 239 0.17 -10.45 2.50
C ILE A 239 1.48 -10.85 3.16
N PRO A 240 1.72 -12.14 3.41
CA PRO A 240 2.94 -12.60 4.07
C PRO A 240 4.19 -11.99 3.40
N GLY A 241 5.02 -11.31 4.18
CA GLY A 241 6.28 -10.70 3.73
C GLY A 241 6.17 -9.40 2.93
N ALA A 242 4.99 -9.03 2.42
CA ALA A 242 4.83 -7.85 1.55
C ALA A 242 3.97 -6.73 2.12
N ALA A 243 2.85 -7.05 2.78
CA ALA A 243 1.90 -6.05 3.26
C ALA A 243 1.29 -6.41 4.61
N GLU A 244 1.18 -5.41 5.48
CA GLU A 244 0.57 -5.53 6.80
C GLU A 244 -0.38 -4.37 7.07
N LEU A 245 -1.47 -4.61 7.81
CA LEU A 245 -2.20 -3.52 8.43
C LEU A 245 -1.39 -3.01 9.61
N THR A 246 -1.25 -1.70 9.71
CA THR A 246 -0.57 -1.03 10.82
C THR A 246 -1.59 -0.22 11.63
N ALA A 247 -1.41 -0.19 12.95
CA ALA A 247 -2.28 0.53 13.88
C ALA A 247 -3.77 0.24 13.63
N VAL A 248 -4.15 -1.04 13.72
CA VAL A 248 -5.54 -1.46 13.51
C VAL A 248 -6.39 -0.99 14.67
N GLU A 249 -7.38 -0.16 14.38
CA GLU A 249 -8.30 0.46 15.33
C GLU A 249 -9.75 0.16 14.96
N ALA A 250 -10.59 -0.04 15.98
CA ALA A 250 -12.04 -0.01 15.84
C ALA A 250 -12.62 1.28 16.41
N GLU A 251 -13.49 1.91 15.63
CA GLU A 251 -14.31 3.03 16.05
C GLU A 251 -15.73 2.54 16.32
N PHE A 252 -16.15 2.53 17.58
CA PHE A 252 -17.51 2.17 17.97
C PHE A 252 -18.32 3.44 18.23
N THR A 253 -19.45 3.58 17.54
CA THR A 253 -20.44 4.63 17.80
C THR A 253 -21.68 4.01 18.41
N LEU A 254 -21.94 4.36 19.66
CA LEU A 254 -23.17 4.03 20.39
C LEU A 254 -24.14 5.19 20.25
N THR A 255 -25.38 4.91 19.87
CA THR A 255 -26.46 5.90 19.84
C THR A 255 -27.62 5.45 20.72
N PHE A 256 -28.19 6.42 21.45
CA PHE A 256 -29.19 6.18 22.50
C PHE A 256 -30.53 6.79 22.07
N PRO A 257 -31.31 6.11 21.22
CA PRO A 257 -32.61 6.60 20.78
C PRO A 257 -33.60 6.68 21.94
N GLU A 258 -34.53 7.62 21.85
CA GLU A 258 -35.55 7.83 22.88
C GLU A 258 -36.47 6.61 23.00
N GLY A 259 -36.50 5.99 24.18
CA GLY A 259 -37.32 4.80 24.46
C GLY A 259 -36.92 3.53 23.71
N GLY A 260 -35.76 3.52 23.04
CA GLY A 260 -35.27 2.39 22.26
C GLY A 260 -34.01 1.73 22.84
N PRO A 261 -33.61 0.56 22.29
CA PRO A 261 -32.35 -0.06 22.65
C PRO A 261 -31.15 0.75 22.14
N VAL A 262 -30.01 0.59 22.79
CA VAL A 262 -28.72 1.14 22.33
C VAL A 262 -28.40 0.56 20.95
N ARG A 263 -28.03 1.42 20.00
CA ARG A 263 -27.58 0.99 18.68
C ARG A 263 -26.07 1.19 18.58
N THR A 264 -25.35 0.12 18.27
CA THR A 264 -23.91 0.17 18.02
C THR A 264 -23.62 0.12 16.53
N ARG A 265 -22.67 0.95 16.10
CA ARG A 265 -22.03 0.86 14.78
C ARG A 265 -20.53 0.76 15.00
N ALA A 266 -19.89 -0.21 14.35
CA ALA A 266 -18.44 -0.32 14.31
C ALA A 266 -17.93 0.14 12.93
N ALA A 267 -16.77 0.79 12.92
CA ALA A 267 -15.97 1.02 11.74
C ALA A 267 -14.52 0.61 12.04
N LEU A 268 -13.78 0.15 11.04
CA LEU A 268 -12.39 -0.24 11.19
C LEU A 268 -11.49 0.78 10.49
N ARG A 269 -10.37 1.07 11.12
CA ARG A 269 -9.34 1.96 10.59
C ARG A 269 -7.99 1.27 10.74
N ALA A 270 -7.20 1.28 9.69
CA ALA A 270 -5.81 0.87 9.75
C ALA A 270 -5.02 1.61 8.68
N GLY A 271 -3.73 1.81 8.92
CA GLY A 271 -2.78 2.05 7.84
C GLY A 271 -2.48 0.73 7.13
N ILE A 272 -1.98 0.81 5.88
CA ILE A 272 -1.43 -0.38 5.21
C ILE A 272 0.05 -0.16 4.99
N GLY A 273 0.87 -0.86 5.75
CA GLY A 273 2.31 -0.95 5.54
C GLY A 273 2.60 -1.77 4.29
N VAL A 274 3.23 -1.14 3.29
CA VAL A 274 3.79 -1.80 2.10
C VAL A 274 5.22 -1.31 1.94
N HIS A 275 6.20 -2.19 2.10
CA HIS A 275 7.63 -1.89 1.91
C HIS A 275 8.12 -0.62 2.62
N GLY A 276 7.82 -0.51 3.93
CA GLY A 276 8.24 0.63 4.75
C GLY A 276 7.47 1.93 4.50
N CYS A 277 6.50 1.93 3.56
CA CYS A 277 5.56 3.02 3.36
C CYS A 277 4.22 2.68 4.00
N THR A 278 3.56 3.68 4.60
CA THR A 278 2.18 3.53 5.06
C THR A 278 1.25 4.12 4.01
N LEU A 279 0.45 3.27 3.37
CA LEU A 279 -0.59 3.67 2.44
C LEU A 279 -1.86 4.04 3.22
N SER A 280 -2.57 5.05 2.73
CA SER A 280 -3.93 5.33 3.20
C SER A 280 -4.88 4.32 2.55
N GLY A 281 -5.42 3.43 3.37
CA GLY A 281 -6.38 2.42 2.94
C GLY A 281 -7.75 2.64 3.56
N THR A 282 -8.75 1.99 2.98
CA THR A 282 -10.08 1.86 3.59
C THR A 282 -10.36 0.39 3.86
N ILE A 283 -11.03 0.11 4.98
CA ILE A 283 -11.54 -1.21 5.33
C ILE A 283 -13.06 -1.09 5.37
N THR A 284 -13.76 -1.77 4.46
CA THR A 284 -15.23 -1.79 4.46
C THR A 284 -15.75 -2.72 5.56
N VAL A 285 -16.85 -2.34 6.21
CA VAL A 285 -17.52 -3.13 7.24
C VAL A 285 -19.00 -3.19 6.86
N PRO A 286 -19.63 -4.38 6.81
CA PRO A 286 -19.17 -5.68 7.33
C PRO A 286 -18.38 -6.55 6.35
N GLU A 287 -18.11 -6.12 5.12
CA GLU A 287 -17.51 -6.96 4.08
C GLU A 287 -16.04 -7.32 4.35
N LEU A 288 -15.32 -6.48 5.12
CA LEU A 288 -13.89 -6.61 5.44
C LEU A 288 -12.98 -6.55 4.21
N GLU A 289 -13.39 -5.80 3.18
CA GLU A 289 -12.53 -5.54 2.04
C GLU A 289 -11.58 -4.40 2.36
N VAL A 290 -10.30 -4.70 2.21
CA VAL A 290 -9.19 -3.77 2.36
C VAL A 290 -8.80 -3.27 0.98
N THR A 291 -8.80 -1.96 0.78
CA THR A 291 -8.29 -1.34 -0.45
C THR A 291 -7.35 -0.19 -0.10
N ALA A 292 -6.16 -0.18 -0.69
CA ALA A 292 -5.26 0.96 -0.63
C ALA A 292 -4.56 1.16 -1.96
N GLU A 293 -4.30 2.43 -2.26
CA GLU A 293 -3.53 2.85 -3.43
C GLU A 293 -2.60 3.97 -3.00
N ALA A 294 -1.38 3.93 -3.49
CA ALA A 294 -0.44 5.02 -3.32
C ALA A 294 0.38 5.24 -4.58
N ALA A 295 0.57 6.51 -4.88
CA ALA A 295 1.50 7.02 -5.87
C ALA A 295 2.40 8.03 -5.17
N GLY A 296 3.71 7.90 -5.30
CA GLY A 296 4.65 8.78 -4.59
C GLY A 296 6.05 8.18 -4.54
N PRO A 297 7.03 8.91 -3.99
CA PRO A 297 8.38 8.37 -3.83
C PRO A 297 8.36 7.28 -2.77
N PHE A 298 8.38 6.02 -3.20
CA PHE A 298 8.73 4.88 -2.36
C PHE A 298 10.25 4.90 -2.10
N PRO A 299 10.74 4.33 -0.98
CA PRO A 299 12.18 4.17 -0.75
C PRO A 299 12.83 3.45 -1.94
N GLU A 300 14.09 3.80 -2.25
CA GLU A 300 14.81 3.33 -3.45
C GLU A 300 15.00 1.80 -3.54
N THR A 301 14.64 1.05 -2.49
CA THR A 301 14.66 -0.40 -2.48
C THR A 301 13.46 -0.96 -3.25
N GLY A 302 13.73 -1.75 -4.29
CA GLY A 302 12.70 -2.41 -5.11
C GLY A 302 11.90 -3.48 -4.35
N ALA A 303 11.07 -4.24 -5.08
CA ALA A 303 10.18 -5.24 -4.50
C ALA A 303 10.93 -6.31 -3.69
N PRO A 304 10.26 -6.98 -2.72
CA PRO A 304 10.89 -8.01 -1.89
C PRO A 304 11.56 -9.05 -2.77
N ALA A 305 12.83 -9.36 -2.45
CA ALA A 305 13.59 -10.38 -3.17
C ALA A 305 12.85 -11.73 -3.22
N GLU A 306 12.05 -12.05 -2.20
CA GLU A 306 11.27 -13.28 -2.19
C GLU A 306 10.28 -13.39 -3.36
N PHE A 307 9.70 -12.29 -3.84
CA PHE A 307 8.75 -12.27 -4.96
C PHE A 307 9.40 -11.87 -6.28
N ALA A 308 10.36 -10.94 -6.24
CA ALA A 308 10.96 -10.37 -7.44
C ALA A 308 12.26 -11.08 -7.87
N SER A 309 12.83 -12.00 -7.09
CA SER A 309 14.09 -12.66 -7.44
C SER A 309 14.03 -13.32 -8.83
N GLY A 310 14.99 -12.97 -9.68
CA GLY A 310 15.12 -13.45 -11.06
C GLY A 310 14.23 -12.74 -12.07
N SER A 311 13.43 -11.75 -11.66
CA SER A 311 12.56 -10.97 -12.56
C SER A 311 13.26 -9.79 -13.22
N GLY A 312 14.35 -9.28 -12.62
CA GLY A 312 15.01 -8.04 -13.03
C GLY A 312 14.35 -6.77 -12.48
N LEU A 313 13.29 -6.90 -11.68
CA LEU A 313 12.55 -5.79 -11.06
C LEU A 313 13.07 -5.43 -9.65
N GLU A 314 13.98 -6.21 -9.08
CA GLU A 314 14.46 -6.07 -7.69
C GLU A 314 15.19 -4.74 -7.45
N SER A 315 15.79 -4.18 -8.50
CA SER A 315 16.55 -2.94 -8.48
C SER A 315 15.76 -1.72 -8.95
N LEU A 316 14.51 -1.91 -9.41
CA LEU A 316 13.70 -0.81 -9.94
C LEU A 316 12.92 -0.13 -8.82
N PRO A 317 12.88 1.23 -8.80
CA PRO A 317 12.10 1.96 -7.83
C PRO A 317 10.60 1.77 -8.09
N VAL A 318 9.85 1.50 -7.02
CA VAL A 318 8.39 1.43 -7.07
C VAL A 318 7.83 2.84 -7.26
N ALA A 319 6.93 3.00 -8.22
CA ALA A 319 6.23 4.25 -8.52
C ALA A 319 4.81 4.29 -7.93
N ARG A 320 4.16 3.12 -7.94
CA ARG A 320 2.78 2.92 -7.49
C ARG A 320 2.64 1.59 -6.79
N ALA A 321 1.81 1.55 -5.76
CA ALA A 321 1.41 0.31 -5.09
C ALA A 321 -0.11 0.30 -4.89
N THR A 322 -0.73 -0.82 -5.22
CA THR A 322 -2.16 -1.07 -4.99
C THR A 322 -2.31 -2.35 -4.20
N VAL A 323 -3.01 -2.29 -3.07
CA VAL A 323 -3.33 -3.45 -2.23
C VAL A 323 -4.84 -3.65 -2.26
N ARG A 324 -5.25 -4.90 -2.46
CA ARG A 324 -6.61 -5.39 -2.22
C ARG A 324 -6.54 -6.65 -1.39
N ALA A 325 -7.38 -6.75 -0.37
CA ALA A 325 -7.53 -8.00 0.35
C ALA A 325 -8.96 -8.17 0.86
N ASP A 326 -9.46 -9.38 0.81
CA ASP A 326 -10.67 -9.79 1.50
C ASP A 326 -10.24 -10.59 2.73
N LEU A 327 -10.41 -10.01 3.92
CA LEU A 327 -10.01 -10.67 5.17
C LEU A 327 -10.93 -11.83 5.54
N ARG A 328 -12.17 -11.86 5.03
CA ARG A 328 -13.13 -12.94 5.29
C ARG A 328 -12.81 -14.17 4.45
N GLU A 329 -12.57 -13.97 3.17
CA GLU A 329 -12.14 -15.04 2.28
C GLU A 329 -10.66 -15.37 2.49
N GLY A 330 -9.86 -14.44 3.02
CA GLY A 330 -8.41 -14.58 3.09
C GLY A 330 -7.74 -14.42 1.71
N SER A 331 -8.42 -13.81 0.75
CA SER A 331 -7.86 -13.52 -0.58
C SER A 331 -7.11 -12.20 -0.57
N TYR A 332 -6.04 -12.10 -1.36
CA TYR A 332 -5.25 -10.88 -1.46
C TYR A 332 -4.67 -10.68 -2.84
N ALA A 333 -4.43 -9.41 -3.18
CA ALA A 333 -3.75 -8.96 -4.38
C ALA A 333 -2.91 -7.71 -4.09
N LEU A 334 -1.65 -7.72 -4.49
CA LEU A 334 -0.74 -6.59 -4.47
C LEU A 334 -0.25 -6.34 -5.90
N ALA A 335 -0.40 -5.12 -6.39
CA ALA A 335 0.18 -4.68 -7.64
C ALA A 335 1.21 -3.57 -7.35
N LEU A 336 2.46 -3.79 -7.78
CA LEU A 336 3.54 -2.82 -7.72
C LEU A 336 3.85 -2.37 -9.14
N GLY A 337 3.72 -1.09 -9.45
CA GLY A 337 4.20 -0.53 -10.72
C GLY A 337 5.52 0.18 -10.52
N TYR A 338 6.45 -0.01 -11.45
CA TYR A 338 7.80 0.53 -11.36
C TYR A 338 7.96 1.75 -12.25
N SER A 339 8.80 2.68 -11.80
CA SER A 339 9.28 3.73 -12.69
C SER A 339 10.37 3.12 -13.54
N THR A 340 10.23 3.15 -14.87
CA THR A 340 11.39 2.95 -15.72
C THR A 340 12.40 4.05 -15.39
N PRO A 341 13.70 3.72 -15.20
CA PRO A 341 14.71 4.76 -15.14
C PRO A 341 14.56 5.57 -16.43
N ALA A 342 14.38 6.88 -16.29
CA ALA A 342 14.31 7.77 -17.45
C ALA A 342 15.48 7.41 -18.38
N PRO A 343 15.24 7.22 -19.69
CA PRO A 343 16.35 6.97 -20.60
C PRO A 343 17.36 8.07 -20.37
N LEU A 344 18.57 7.68 -19.95
CA LEU A 344 19.68 8.60 -19.75
C LEU A 344 19.69 9.52 -20.98
N ALA A 345 19.49 10.83 -20.74
CA ALA A 345 19.46 11.81 -21.81
C ALA A 345 20.62 11.52 -22.76
N PRO A 346 20.39 11.52 -24.09
CA PRO A 346 21.45 11.20 -25.03
C PRO A 346 22.65 12.09 -24.70
N PRO A 347 23.86 11.53 -24.58
CA PRO A 347 25.03 12.34 -24.25
C PRO A 347 25.09 13.50 -25.24
N ALA A 348 25.23 14.72 -24.72
CA ALA A 348 25.24 15.96 -25.51
C ALA A 348 26.45 16.10 -26.45
N THR A 349 27.12 14.99 -26.78
CA THR A 349 28.37 14.96 -27.53
C THR A 349 28.36 13.79 -28.51
N PRO A 350 28.42 14.05 -29.83
CA PRO A 350 28.48 13.01 -30.85
C PRO A 350 29.93 12.54 -30.98
N ALA A 351 30.41 11.60 -30.14
CA ALA A 351 31.78 11.09 -30.30
C ALA A 351 32.10 9.70 -29.74
N ALA A 352 31.18 8.98 -29.09
CA ALA A 352 31.46 7.61 -28.66
C ALA A 352 30.32 6.68 -29.08
N PRO A 353 30.61 5.55 -29.77
CA PRO A 353 29.62 4.51 -29.94
C PRO A 353 29.15 4.04 -28.55
N PRO A 354 27.86 3.73 -28.37
CA PRO A 354 27.37 3.19 -27.11
C PRO A 354 28.21 1.97 -26.74
N ALA A 355 28.64 1.89 -25.48
CA ALA A 355 29.30 0.70 -24.97
C ALA A 355 28.39 -0.52 -25.24
N PRO A 356 28.94 -1.67 -25.67
CA PRO A 356 28.14 -2.86 -25.89
C PRO A 356 27.35 -3.18 -24.62
N ALA A 357 26.04 -3.34 -24.78
CA ALA A 357 25.14 -3.74 -23.70
C ALA A 357 25.76 -4.93 -22.97
N THR A 358 25.80 -4.86 -21.63
CA THR A 358 26.34 -5.94 -20.81
C THR A 358 25.58 -7.24 -21.14
N PRO A 359 26.25 -8.32 -21.57
CA PRO A 359 25.60 -9.59 -21.87
C PRO A 359 24.92 -10.09 -20.59
N GLY A 360 23.58 -10.09 -20.58
CA GLY A 360 22.78 -10.44 -19.41
C GLY A 360 21.63 -9.45 -19.09
N ALA A 361 21.61 -8.25 -19.67
CA ALA A 361 20.55 -7.26 -19.48
C ALA A 361 19.77 -7.02 -20.79
N ASP A 362 19.09 -8.04 -21.30
CA ASP A 362 18.58 -8.06 -22.68
C ASP A 362 17.08 -7.79 -22.82
N PHE A 363 16.41 -7.44 -21.72
CA PHE A 363 14.98 -7.13 -21.70
C PHE A 363 14.77 -5.77 -21.02
N ALA A 364 14.50 -4.74 -21.81
CA ALA A 364 14.02 -3.47 -21.28
C ALA A 364 12.51 -3.60 -21.00
N LEU A 365 12.17 -3.93 -19.75
CA LEU A 365 10.79 -3.95 -19.27
C LEU A 365 10.30 -2.50 -19.10
N GLU A 366 9.58 -2.00 -20.10
CA GLU A 366 8.85 -0.74 -20.01
C GLU A 366 7.48 -0.96 -19.38
N ASN A 367 6.99 0.02 -18.59
CA ASN A 367 5.72 -0.06 -17.86
C ASN A 367 5.59 -1.31 -16.97
N ALA A 368 6.70 -1.74 -16.38
CA ALA A 368 6.74 -2.95 -15.58
C ALA A 368 5.79 -2.87 -14.39
N SER A 369 5.06 -3.95 -14.12
CA SER A 369 4.35 -4.14 -12.87
C SER A 369 4.43 -5.57 -12.37
N LEU A 370 4.61 -5.73 -11.07
CA LEU A 370 4.56 -7.02 -10.38
C LEU A 370 3.18 -7.16 -9.73
N GLU A 371 2.48 -8.24 -10.04
CA GLU A 371 1.21 -8.63 -9.44
C GLU A 371 1.43 -9.88 -8.59
N ILE A 372 0.99 -9.82 -7.33
CA ILE A 372 1.07 -10.91 -6.36
C ILE A 372 -0.35 -11.16 -5.89
N ALA A 373 -0.92 -12.33 -6.18
CA ALA A 373 -2.26 -12.69 -5.78
C ALA A 373 -2.27 -14.04 -5.07
N GLY A 374 -3.14 -14.23 -4.09
CA GLY A 374 -3.17 -15.48 -3.34
C GLY A 374 -4.39 -15.61 -2.44
N HIS A 375 -4.43 -16.74 -1.73
CA HIS A 375 -5.50 -17.09 -0.82
C HIS A 375 -4.94 -17.82 0.39
N GLY A 376 -5.29 -17.34 1.60
CA GLY A 376 -4.83 -17.88 2.87
C GLY A 376 -3.30 -17.98 2.96
N SER A 377 -2.81 -19.10 3.50
CA SER A 377 -1.38 -19.40 3.62
C SER A 377 -0.79 -20.13 2.40
N GLY A 378 -1.50 -20.17 1.27
CA GLY A 378 -1.02 -20.79 0.04
C GLY A 378 0.16 -20.03 -0.59
N ALA A 379 0.92 -20.70 -1.45
CA ALA A 379 1.92 -20.04 -2.27
C ALA A 379 1.22 -19.03 -3.21
N PRO A 380 1.62 -17.75 -3.23
CA PRO A 380 0.99 -16.77 -4.09
C PRO A 380 1.32 -17.02 -5.56
N ASP A 381 0.36 -16.71 -6.42
CA ASP A 381 0.58 -16.51 -7.85
C ASP A 381 1.29 -15.16 -8.03
N VAL A 382 2.47 -15.20 -8.65
CA VAL A 382 3.30 -14.02 -8.87
C VAL A 382 3.51 -13.85 -10.36
N ARG A 383 3.10 -12.68 -10.86
CA ARG A 383 3.19 -12.32 -12.27
C ARG A 383 3.89 -10.99 -12.43
N SER A 384 4.64 -10.84 -13.50
CA SER A 384 5.21 -9.58 -13.95
C SER A 384 4.61 -9.26 -15.31
N LEU A 385 4.14 -8.03 -15.47
CA LEU A 385 3.65 -7.49 -16.73
C LEU A 385 4.64 -6.44 -17.20
N GLY A 386 4.88 -6.38 -18.49
CA GLY A 386 5.59 -5.25 -19.08
C GLY A 386 5.75 -5.42 -20.58
N GLU A 387 6.49 -4.50 -21.18
CA GLU A 387 6.78 -4.56 -22.61
C GLU A 387 8.20 -5.06 -22.85
N LEU A 388 8.32 -5.99 -23.78
CA LEU A 388 9.55 -6.66 -24.19
C LEU A 388 9.95 -6.14 -25.58
N ALA A 389 11.18 -5.64 -25.72
CA ALA A 389 11.72 -5.25 -27.02
C ALA A 389 12.25 -6.46 -27.81
N VAL A 390 11.69 -6.72 -29.00
CA VAL A 390 12.19 -7.71 -29.98
C VAL A 390 12.54 -6.97 -31.27
N GLY A 391 13.80 -6.59 -31.42
CA GLY A 391 14.20 -5.60 -32.43
C GLY A 391 13.54 -4.25 -32.16
N SER A 392 12.80 -3.73 -33.14
CA SER A 392 11.98 -2.52 -33.00
C SER A 392 10.58 -2.81 -32.42
N ALA A 393 10.16 -4.08 -32.38
CA ALA A 393 8.85 -4.46 -31.89
C ALA A 393 8.76 -4.33 -30.36
N ARG A 394 7.58 -3.96 -29.86
CA ARG A 394 7.25 -3.91 -28.43
C ARG A 394 6.18 -4.96 -28.13
N VAL A 395 6.61 -6.06 -27.52
CA VAL A 395 5.78 -7.22 -27.18
C VAL A 395 5.22 -7.04 -25.79
N ARG A 396 3.90 -7.07 -25.63
CA ARG A 396 3.33 -7.12 -24.27
C ARG A 396 3.56 -8.52 -23.71
N ALA A 397 4.37 -8.59 -22.66
CA ALA A 397 4.80 -9.83 -22.05
C ALA A 397 4.22 -9.95 -20.64
N VAL A 398 3.83 -11.17 -20.31
CA VAL A 398 3.48 -11.63 -18.98
C VAL A 398 4.53 -12.66 -18.60
N ALA A 399 5.28 -12.40 -17.53
CA ALA A 399 6.07 -13.42 -16.88
C ALA A 399 5.29 -13.96 -15.68
N ALA A 400 5.24 -15.28 -15.52
CA ALA A 400 4.64 -15.95 -14.38
C ALA A 400 5.70 -16.77 -13.65
N ARG A 401 5.64 -16.79 -12.33
CA ARG A 401 6.55 -17.58 -11.52
C ARG A 401 6.01 -18.99 -11.35
N THR A 402 6.82 -19.99 -11.68
CA THR A 402 6.52 -21.41 -11.49
C THR A 402 6.60 -21.80 -10.02
N THR A 403 6.03 -22.95 -9.67
CA THR A 403 5.99 -23.45 -8.28
C THR A 403 7.38 -23.74 -7.68
N ASP A 404 8.38 -23.98 -8.52
CA ASP A 404 9.79 -24.15 -8.14
C ASP A 404 10.56 -22.82 -8.08
N GLY A 405 9.87 -21.69 -8.24
CA GLY A 405 10.39 -20.34 -8.06
C GLY A 405 11.07 -19.72 -9.28
N ARG A 406 11.06 -20.41 -10.44
CA ARG A 406 11.61 -19.92 -11.72
C ARG A 406 10.58 -19.07 -12.47
N TRP A 407 11.02 -18.33 -13.48
CA TRP A 407 10.14 -17.46 -14.27
C TRP A 407 9.95 -18.01 -15.68
N GLU A 408 8.69 -18.05 -16.11
CA GLU A 408 8.30 -18.27 -17.50
C GLU A 408 7.72 -16.99 -18.07
N LEU A 409 8.17 -16.59 -19.25
CA LEU A 409 7.69 -15.40 -19.94
C LEU A 409 6.90 -15.82 -21.16
N ALA A 410 5.77 -15.18 -21.41
CA ALA A 410 5.01 -15.30 -22.64
C ALA A 410 4.52 -13.91 -23.09
N GLY A 411 4.63 -13.59 -24.37
CA GLY A 411 4.13 -12.34 -24.90
C GLY A 411 3.75 -12.44 -26.36
N SER A 412 2.89 -11.53 -26.81
CA SER A 412 2.55 -11.41 -28.23
C SER A 412 2.42 -9.95 -28.68
N VAL A 413 2.61 -9.73 -29.98
CA VAL A 413 2.41 -8.45 -30.66
C VAL A 413 2.00 -8.71 -32.10
N ARG A 414 1.21 -7.79 -32.67
CA ARG A 414 0.70 -7.92 -34.02
C ARG A 414 1.26 -6.86 -34.94
N HIS A 415 1.29 -7.14 -36.25
CA HIS A 415 1.70 -6.21 -37.31
C HIS A 415 3.11 -5.67 -37.10
N VAL A 416 4.10 -6.56 -37.13
CA VAL A 416 5.51 -6.23 -36.90
C VAL A 416 6.34 -6.40 -38.16
N ASP A 417 7.17 -5.41 -38.47
CA ASP A 417 8.16 -5.54 -39.55
C ASP A 417 9.19 -6.62 -39.22
N PHE A 418 9.25 -7.68 -40.02
CA PHE A 418 10.12 -8.82 -39.73
C PHE A 418 11.61 -8.48 -39.81
N ALA A 419 11.99 -7.43 -40.55
CA ALA A 419 13.40 -7.00 -40.68
C ALA A 419 14.11 -6.84 -39.32
N SER A 420 13.50 -6.10 -38.38
CA SER A 420 14.12 -5.87 -37.07
C SER A 420 14.13 -7.12 -36.19
N VAL A 421 13.15 -8.01 -36.37
CA VAL A 421 13.09 -9.30 -35.68
C VAL A 421 14.14 -10.26 -36.23
N ALA A 422 14.37 -10.24 -37.54
CA ALA A 422 15.40 -11.01 -38.22
C ALA A 422 16.80 -10.63 -37.75
N ASP A 423 17.08 -9.34 -37.62
CA ASP A 423 18.36 -8.87 -37.06
C ASP A 423 18.54 -9.36 -35.62
N TRP A 424 17.48 -9.27 -34.79
CA TRP A 424 17.51 -9.81 -33.44
C TRP A 424 17.76 -11.32 -33.40
N LEU A 425 17.13 -12.12 -34.27
CA LEU A 425 17.34 -13.56 -34.38
C LEU A 425 18.78 -13.89 -34.80
N SER A 426 19.35 -13.11 -35.73
CA SER A 426 20.75 -13.25 -36.14
C SER A 426 21.72 -12.94 -35.01
N GLU A 427 21.52 -11.84 -34.29
CA GLU A 427 22.38 -11.44 -33.17
C GLU A 427 22.28 -12.39 -31.97
N ARG A 428 21.07 -12.84 -31.63
CA ARG A 428 20.81 -13.57 -30.39
C ARG A 428 20.86 -15.08 -30.54
N MET A 429 20.40 -15.60 -31.66
CA MET A 429 20.34 -17.05 -31.89
C MET A 429 21.39 -17.55 -32.90
N GLY A 430 22.16 -16.64 -33.52
CA GLY A 430 23.12 -16.99 -34.57
C GLY A 430 22.45 -17.56 -35.82
N VAL A 431 21.17 -17.22 -36.03
CA VAL A 431 20.36 -17.72 -37.14
C VAL A 431 20.45 -16.76 -38.30
N THR A 432 20.90 -17.24 -39.46
CA THR A 432 20.84 -16.47 -40.70
C THR A 432 19.43 -16.48 -41.26
N VAL A 433 18.78 -15.32 -41.28
CA VAL A 433 17.46 -15.15 -41.88
C VAL A 433 17.62 -14.72 -43.34
N PRO A 434 17.02 -15.44 -44.31
CA PRO A 434 17.04 -15.05 -45.72
C PRO A 434 16.45 -13.65 -45.97
N ASP A 435 17.08 -12.89 -46.86
CA ASP A 435 16.72 -11.49 -47.10
C ASP A 435 15.29 -11.29 -47.60
N PHE A 436 14.74 -12.24 -48.38
CA PHE A 436 13.36 -12.15 -48.86
C PHE A 436 12.33 -12.16 -47.74
N LEU A 437 12.64 -12.77 -46.58
CA LEU A 437 11.74 -12.75 -45.42
C LEU A 437 11.75 -11.37 -44.75
N ARG A 438 12.85 -10.62 -44.82
CA ARG A 438 13.00 -9.31 -44.13
C ARG A 438 11.94 -8.30 -44.57
N GLY A 439 11.38 -8.42 -45.77
CA GLY A 439 10.31 -7.56 -46.28
C GLY A 439 8.89 -7.92 -45.82
N VAL A 440 8.71 -8.96 -45.01
CA VAL A 440 7.40 -9.43 -44.55
C VAL A 440 6.95 -8.68 -43.29
N VAL A 441 5.66 -8.36 -43.21
CA VAL A 441 5.00 -7.89 -41.99
C VAL A 441 4.34 -9.09 -41.31
N LEU A 442 4.72 -9.36 -40.06
CA LEU A 442 4.14 -10.43 -39.25
C LEU A 442 2.78 -10.01 -38.73
N ASP A 443 1.77 -10.85 -38.92
CA ASP A 443 0.42 -10.62 -38.39
C ASP A 443 0.39 -10.86 -36.88
N ASP A 444 1.04 -11.92 -36.42
CA ASP A 444 1.26 -12.20 -35.01
C ASP A 444 2.71 -12.63 -34.77
N LEU A 445 3.25 -12.17 -33.66
CA LEU A 445 4.57 -12.51 -33.16
C LEU A 445 4.40 -12.87 -31.69
N SER A 446 4.71 -14.12 -31.35
CA SER A 446 4.70 -14.64 -29.99
C SER A 446 6.10 -15.08 -29.55
N VAL A 447 6.41 -14.81 -28.28
CA VAL A 447 7.67 -15.19 -27.65
C VAL A 447 7.36 -15.85 -26.32
N VAL A 448 7.97 -17.02 -26.09
CA VAL A 448 7.90 -17.75 -24.84
C VAL A 448 9.32 -18.03 -24.35
N ARG A 449 9.61 -17.71 -23.09
CA ARG A 449 10.81 -18.16 -22.39
C ARG A 449 10.39 -19.11 -21.30
N ARG A 450 10.87 -20.35 -21.34
CA ARG A 450 10.54 -21.35 -20.32
C ARG A 450 11.50 -21.26 -19.14
N ALA A 451 11.12 -21.90 -18.03
CA ALA A 451 11.87 -21.87 -16.78
C ALA A 451 13.28 -22.51 -16.89
N ASP A 452 13.52 -23.37 -17.87
CA ASP A 452 14.83 -23.96 -18.17
C ASP A 452 15.76 -23.02 -18.96
N GLY A 453 15.29 -21.80 -19.26
CA GLY A 453 16.00 -20.80 -20.04
C GLY A 453 15.84 -20.96 -21.55
N SER A 454 15.13 -21.97 -22.04
CA SER A 454 14.81 -22.11 -23.46
C SER A 454 13.90 -20.98 -23.92
N PHE A 455 14.15 -20.49 -25.13
CA PHE A 455 13.30 -19.54 -25.82
C PHE A 455 12.61 -20.24 -26.98
N GLU A 456 11.33 -19.93 -27.14
CA GLU A 456 10.51 -20.31 -28.26
C GLU A 456 9.92 -19.03 -28.86
N PHE A 457 10.02 -18.93 -30.17
CA PHE A 457 9.53 -17.85 -30.99
C PHE A 457 8.56 -18.47 -31.97
N SER A 458 7.37 -17.91 -32.11
CA SER A 458 6.43 -18.29 -33.16
C SER A 458 5.83 -17.04 -33.76
N ALA A 459 5.88 -16.92 -35.08
CA ALA A 459 5.29 -15.83 -35.81
C ALA A 459 4.55 -16.35 -37.03
N ASP A 460 3.50 -15.65 -37.41
CA ASP A 460 2.78 -15.93 -38.64
C ASP A 460 2.50 -14.65 -39.44
N SER A 461 2.28 -14.82 -40.73
CA SER A 461 1.96 -13.74 -41.65
C SER A 461 1.15 -14.28 -42.82
N LEU A 462 0.10 -13.55 -43.18
CA LEU A 462 -0.69 -13.74 -44.38
C LEU A 462 -0.47 -12.55 -45.32
N PHE A 463 0.20 -12.80 -46.44
CA PHE A 463 0.44 -11.78 -47.44
C PHE A 463 0.10 -12.27 -48.84
N SER A 464 0.01 -11.33 -49.78
CA SER A 464 -0.22 -11.67 -51.19
C SER A 464 1.11 -11.71 -51.93
N LEU A 465 1.44 -12.87 -52.50
CA LEU A 465 2.55 -13.02 -53.43
C LEU A 465 2.01 -12.95 -54.86
N GLY A 466 2.10 -11.77 -55.47
CA GLY A 466 1.46 -11.49 -56.76
C GLY A 466 -0.07 -11.56 -56.66
N SER A 467 -0.68 -12.55 -57.31
CA SER A 467 -2.14 -12.79 -57.25
C SER A 467 -2.55 -13.88 -56.25
N ARG A 468 -1.59 -14.51 -55.56
CA ARG A 468 -1.82 -15.67 -54.68
C ARG A 468 -1.75 -15.26 -53.22
N LYS A 469 -2.55 -15.92 -52.37
CA LYS A 469 -2.45 -15.79 -50.92
C LYS A 469 -1.35 -16.71 -50.42
N THR A 470 -0.55 -16.20 -49.50
CA THR A 470 0.60 -16.88 -48.96
C THR A 470 0.59 -16.76 -47.45
N GLU A 471 0.71 -17.90 -46.78
CA GLU A 471 0.85 -18.00 -45.34
C GLU A 471 2.31 -18.34 -45.02
N LEU A 472 2.90 -17.60 -44.08
CA LEU A 472 4.23 -17.86 -43.55
C LEU A 472 4.08 -18.15 -42.06
N VAL A 473 4.62 -19.28 -41.62
CA VAL A 473 4.71 -19.66 -40.20
C VAL A 473 6.17 -19.84 -39.84
N ILE A 474 6.70 -19.00 -38.97
CA ILE A 474 8.07 -19.04 -38.47
C ILE A 474 8.04 -19.56 -37.04
N SER A 475 8.82 -20.59 -36.76
CA SER A 475 9.08 -21.08 -35.41
C SER A 475 10.58 -21.11 -35.18
N ALA A 476 11.04 -20.63 -34.03
CA ALA A 476 12.45 -20.73 -33.66
C ALA A 476 12.58 -21.12 -32.20
N ALA A 477 13.52 -21.99 -31.87
CA ALA A 477 13.74 -22.44 -30.50
C ALA A 477 15.24 -22.53 -30.17
N SER A 478 15.60 -22.16 -28.94
CA SER A 478 16.95 -22.37 -28.39
C SER A 478 16.94 -23.54 -27.39
N GLY A 479 17.81 -24.53 -27.57
CA GLY A 479 17.95 -25.62 -26.61
C GLY A 479 18.60 -25.18 -25.29
N SER A 480 18.46 -26.00 -24.24
CA SER A 480 19.13 -25.79 -22.94
C SER A 480 20.63 -26.13 -23.05
N GLY A 481 21.46 -25.17 -23.47
CA GLY A 481 22.92 -25.30 -23.56
C GLY A 481 23.55 -24.38 -24.61
N SER A 482 24.88 -24.40 -24.74
CA SER A 482 25.63 -23.65 -25.77
C SER A 482 25.40 -24.14 -27.21
N SER A 483 24.45 -25.06 -27.42
CA SER A 483 24.04 -25.55 -28.72
C SER A 483 22.94 -24.66 -29.32
N ALA A 484 23.39 -23.82 -30.26
CA ALA A 484 22.73 -23.40 -31.50
C ALA A 484 21.19 -23.45 -31.55
N GLY A 485 20.55 -22.28 -31.66
CA GLY A 485 19.12 -22.19 -31.98
C GLY A 485 18.77 -22.87 -33.32
N HIS A 486 17.52 -23.30 -33.43
CA HIS A 486 16.93 -23.82 -34.67
C HIS A 486 15.82 -22.87 -35.12
N LEU A 487 15.81 -22.51 -36.40
CA LEU A 487 14.69 -21.82 -37.02
C LEU A 487 14.06 -22.74 -38.06
N LYS A 488 12.74 -22.87 -37.99
CA LYS A 488 11.89 -23.53 -38.97
C LYS A 488 10.87 -22.52 -39.47
N ALA A 489 10.96 -22.12 -40.73
CA ALA A 489 9.92 -21.35 -41.39
C ALA A 489 9.20 -22.21 -42.43
N THR A 490 7.87 -22.18 -42.43
CA THR A 490 7.01 -22.91 -43.36
C THR A 490 6.21 -21.88 -44.15
N LEU A 491 6.40 -21.85 -45.46
CA LEU A 491 5.65 -20.99 -46.36
C LEU A 491 4.66 -21.83 -47.15
N SER A 492 3.37 -21.53 -47.02
CA SER A 492 2.27 -22.19 -47.74
C SER A 492 1.68 -21.24 -48.77
N ILE A 493 1.70 -21.60 -50.05
CA ILE A 493 1.11 -20.79 -51.14
C ILE A 493 -0.15 -21.49 -51.65
N ASP A 494 -1.27 -20.79 -51.62
CA ASP A 494 -2.54 -21.31 -52.13
C ASP A 494 -2.51 -21.35 -53.67
N VAL A 495 -2.85 -22.51 -54.23
CA VAL A 495 -2.89 -22.74 -55.69
C VAL A 495 -4.29 -23.25 -56.06
N PRO A 496 -5.00 -22.56 -56.97
CA PRO A 496 -6.32 -23.00 -57.40
C PRO A 496 -6.28 -24.42 -57.98
N ALA A 497 -7.11 -25.32 -57.41
CA ALA A 497 -7.30 -26.72 -57.83
C ALA A 497 -6.13 -27.70 -57.57
N ALA A 498 -5.22 -27.39 -56.64
CA ALA A 498 -4.17 -28.29 -56.17
C ALA A 498 -3.97 -28.21 -54.64
N GLU A 499 -3.22 -29.14 -54.05
CA GLU A 499 -2.76 -29.00 -52.67
C GLU A 499 -1.82 -27.79 -52.51
N PRO A 500 -1.84 -27.10 -51.35
CA PRO A 500 -1.03 -25.91 -51.12
C PRO A 500 0.47 -26.23 -51.24
N MET A 501 1.22 -25.31 -51.85
CA MET A 501 2.67 -25.47 -52.01
C MET A 501 3.35 -25.14 -50.69
N VAL A 502 4.12 -26.09 -50.12
CA VAL A 502 4.82 -25.88 -48.84
C VAL A 502 6.33 -25.81 -49.05
N LEU A 503 6.95 -24.73 -48.58
CA LEU A 503 8.40 -24.59 -48.45
C LEU A 503 8.79 -24.63 -46.98
N GLU A 504 9.58 -25.63 -46.59
CA GLU A 504 10.14 -25.72 -45.25
C GLU A 504 11.60 -25.26 -45.24
N LEU A 505 11.87 -24.14 -44.58
CA LEU A 505 13.19 -23.55 -44.34
C LEU A 505 13.69 -24.00 -42.96
N ARG A 506 14.81 -24.72 -42.90
CA ARG A 506 15.48 -25.05 -41.64
C ARG A 506 16.84 -24.37 -41.59
N ALA A 507 17.05 -23.50 -40.61
CA ALA A 507 18.34 -22.90 -40.33
C ALA A 507 18.88 -23.41 -38.97
N GLN A 508 20.15 -23.78 -38.96
CA GLN A 508 20.91 -24.13 -37.76
C GLN A 508 22.09 -23.17 -37.61
N ALA A 509 22.62 -22.99 -36.40
CA ALA A 509 23.82 -22.16 -36.22
C ALA A 509 24.97 -22.67 -37.11
N GLY A 510 25.62 -21.75 -37.82
CA GLY A 510 26.58 -22.07 -38.88
C GLY A 510 26.05 -21.84 -40.31
N GLY A 511 24.93 -21.14 -40.47
CA GLY A 511 24.54 -20.50 -41.74
C GLY A 511 23.93 -21.42 -42.81
N ARG A 512 23.71 -22.71 -42.50
CA ARG A 512 23.05 -23.63 -43.44
C ARG A 512 21.54 -23.48 -43.39
N VAL A 513 20.96 -22.92 -44.45
CA VAL A 513 19.51 -22.94 -44.70
C VAL A 513 19.20 -24.09 -45.63
N ARG A 514 18.36 -25.04 -45.18
CA ARG A 514 17.75 -26.04 -46.07
C ARG A 514 16.34 -25.60 -46.40
N ALA A 515 16.02 -25.40 -47.67
CA ALA A 515 14.64 -25.23 -48.10
C ALA A 515 14.19 -26.47 -48.86
N SER A 516 13.13 -27.15 -48.41
CA SER A 516 12.56 -28.31 -49.11
C SER A 516 11.15 -28.01 -49.61
N TRP A 517 10.87 -28.33 -50.87
CA TRP A 517 9.57 -28.13 -51.50
C TRP A 517 8.89 -29.45 -51.87
N HIS A 518 7.57 -29.53 -51.64
CA HIS A 518 6.72 -30.66 -52.02
C HIS A 518 5.34 -30.14 -52.48
N GLY A 519 4.86 -30.58 -53.64
CA GLY A 519 3.52 -30.30 -54.13
C GLY A 519 3.22 -31.00 -55.47
N ASP A 520 1.94 -31.25 -55.75
CA ASP A 520 1.50 -31.92 -56.99
C ASP A 520 1.53 -30.99 -58.22
N ALA A 521 1.53 -29.67 -57.99
CA ALA A 521 1.62 -28.66 -59.05
C ALA A 521 3.08 -28.32 -59.35
N ALA A 522 3.50 -28.47 -60.61
CA ALA A 522 4.86 -28.16 -61.02
C ALA A 522 5.13 -26.64 -60.91
N ALA A 523 6.28 -26.27 -60.32
CA ALA A 523 6.67 -24.88 -60.11
C ALA A 523 7.88 -24.53 -60.98
N SER A 524 7.83 -23.35 -61.62
CA SER A 524 8.96 -22.82 -62.40
C SER A 524 10.17 -22.58 -61.48
N VAL A 525 11.31 -23.22 -61.78
CA VAL A 525 12.57 -22.98 -61.05
C VAL A 525 13.00 -21.52 -61.18
N THR A 526 12.69 -20.86 -62.30
CA THR A 526 12.97 -19.43 -62.47
C THR A 526 12.24 -18.59 -61.43
N ASP A 527 10.95 -18.84 -61.26
CA ASP A 527 10.11 -18.05 -60.34
C ASP A 527 10.59 -18.25 -58.89
N LEU A 528 11.02 -19.48 -58.55
CA LEU A 528 11.58 -19.80 -57.23
C LEU A 528 12.95 -19.16 -56.99
N VAL A 529 13.84 -19.13 -57.99
CA VAL A 529 15.17 -18.50 -57.88
C VAL A 529 15.04 -16.98 -57.73
N GLU A 530 14.20 -16.36 -58.56
CA GLU A 530 13.94 -14.92 -58.49
C GLU A 530 13.27 -14.54 -57.16
N TRP A 531 12.37 -15.39 -56.67
CA TRP A 531 11.74 -15.23 -55.36
C TRP A 531 12.74 -15.28 -54.19
N LEU A 532 13.79 -16.11 -54.27
CA LEU A 532 14.85 -16.20 -53.25
C LEU A 532 15.88 -15.05 -53.34
N GLY A 533 15.64 -14.05 -54.18
CA GLY A 533 16.55 -12.93 -54.42
C GLY A 533 17.68 -13.24 -55.40
N GLY A 534 17.61 -14.40 -56.09
CA GLY A 534 18.50 -14.73 -57.19
C GLY A 534 18.11 -14.00 -58.47
N THR A 535 19.00 -14.00 -59.46
CA THR A 535 18.66 -13.58 -60.82
C THR A 535 18.92 -14.75 -61.76
N VAL A 536 18.01 -14.96 -62.71
CA VAL A 536 18.16 -15.98 -63.75
C VAL A 536 18.38 -15.26 -65.07
N ASP A 537 19.49 -15.60 -65.73
CA ASP A 537 19.76 -15.09 -67.07
C ASP A 537 18.66 -15.55 -68.05
N ASP A 538 18.16 -14.62 -68.88
CA ASP A 538 17.09 -14.88 -69.85
C ASP A 538 17.40 -16.04 -70.81
N SER A 539 18.69 -16.31 -71.09
CA SER A 539 19.13 -17.42 -71.93
C SER A 539 18.97 -18.79 -71.26
N VAL A 540 19.01 -18.83 -69.92
CA VAL A 540 18.85 -20.06 -69.11
C VAL A 540 17.39 -20.27 -68.70
N ARG A 541 16.60 -19.20 -68.66
CA ARG A 541 15.17 -19.18 -68.27
C ARG A 541 14.32 -20.22 -69.00
N LYS A 542 14.58 -20.44 -70.30
CA LYS A 542 13.85 -21.40 -71.13
C LYS A 542 14.30 -22.86 -70.95
N LEU A 543 15.42 -23.07 -70.27
CA LEU A 543 16.06 -24.38 -70.08
C LEU A 543 15.78 -24.96 -68.69
N LEU A 544 15.21 -24.17 -67.79
CA LEU A 544 14.92 -24.59 -66.43
C LEU A 544 13.61 -25.40 -66.40
N PRO A 545 13.61 -26.61 -65.84
CA PRO A 545 12.41 -27.42 -65.76
C PRO A 545 11.42 -26.83 -64.76
N GLU A 546 10.15 -27.20 -64.91
CA GLU A 546 9.23 -27.16 -63.77
C GLU A 546 9.58 -28.34 -62.86
N VAL A 547 9.75 -28.08 -61.57
CA VAL A 547 10.13 -29.11 -60.60
C VAL A 547 8.90 -29.63 -59.88
N THR A 548 9.00 -30.84 -59.29
CA THR A 548 8.07 -31.37 -58.24
C THR A 548 8.71 -31.51 -56.85
N ALA A 549 10.04 -31.37 -56.74
CA ALA A 549 10.76 -31.17 -55.47
C ALA A 549 12.00 -30.28 -55.64
N LEU A 550 12.36 -29.52 -54.61
CA LEU A 550 13.54 -28.64 -54.58
C LEU A 550 14.21 -28.74 -53.21
N ASP A 551 15.53 -28.94 -53.18
CA ASP A 551 16.39 -28.86 -52.00
C ASP A 551 17.39 -27.71 -52.19
N LEU A 552 17.23 -26.64 -51.42
CA LEU A 552 18.13 -25.47 -51.43
C LEU A 552 19.07 -25.56 -50.25
N VAL A 553 20.37 -25.34 -50.46
CA VAL A 553 21.38 -25.26 -49.39
C VAL A 553 22.20 -23.99 -49.58
N THR A 554 22.07 -23.04 -48.66
CA THR A 554 22.96 -21.86 -48.59
C THR A 554 24.07 -22.07 -47.57
N GLY A 555 25.28 -21.57 -47.83
CA GLY A 555 26.38 -21.51 -46.85
C GLY A 555 27.48 -20.55 -47.30
N ASP A 556 28.64 -20.55 -46.62
CA ASP A 556 29.78 -19.65 -46.88
C ASP A 556 30.35 -19.70 -48.33
N GLY A 557 29.89 -20.64 -49.15
CA GLY A 557 30.29 -20.84 -50.55
C GLY A 557 29.23 -20.50 -51.60
N GLY A 558 28.11 -19.87 -51.22
CA GLY A 558 27.02 -19.49 -52.14
C GLY A 558 25.77 -20.39 -52.01
N LEU A 559 24.80 -20.16 -52.91
CA LEU A 559 23.53 -20.90 -52.95
C LEU A 559 23.67 -22.13 -53.85
N VAL A 560 23.46 -23.33 -53.29
CA VAL A 560 23.35 -24.57 -54.05
C VAL A 560 21.89 -24.97 -54.16
N ILE A 561 21.40 -25.14 -55.39
CA ILE A 561 20.03 -25.51 -55.70
C ILE A 561 20.03 -26.92 -56.28
N ALA A 562 19.43 -27.89 -55.60
CA ALA A 562 19.15 -29.21 -56.15
C ALA A 562 17.65 -29.30 -56.51
N ALA A 563 17.36 -29.36 -57.81
CA ALA A 563 16.01 -29.41 -58.37
C ALA A 563 15.72 -30.81 -58.91
N ASP A 564 14.63 -31.44 -58.48
CA ASP A 564 14.17 -32.73 -59.00
C ASP A 564 12.90 -32.53 -59.86
N ALA A 565 13.02 -32.95 -61.12
CA ALA A 565 11.94 -32.96 -62.11
C ALA A 565 11.78 -34.39 -62.67
N GLY A 566 11.04 -35.24 -61.95
CA GLY A 566 10.86 -36.65 -62.31
C GLY A 566 12.16 -37.45 -62.21
N THR A 567 12.79 -37.76 -63.35
CA THR A 567 14.05 -38.55 -63.41
C THR A 567 15.31 -37.70 -63.53
N VAL A 568 15.19 -36.38 -63.55
CA VAL A 568 16.31 -35.45 -63.77
C VAL A 568 16.57 -34.63 -62.51
N ARG A 569 17.78 -34.74 -61.97
CA ARG A 569 18.29 -33.89 -60.89
C ARG A 569 19.22 -32.82 -61.49
N ALA A 570 18.85 -31.56 -61.37
CA ALA A 570 19.70 -30.43 -61.74
C ALA A 570 20.33 -29.82 -60.48
N VAL A 571 21.64 -29.58 -60.50
CA VAL A 571 22.36 -28.90 -59.42
C VAL A 571 22.92 -27.59 -59.94
N PHE A 572 22.48 -26.48 -59.37
CA PHE A 572 22.98 -25.14 -59.67
C PHE A 572 23.81 -24.67 -58.48
N ALA A 573 24.97 -24.08 -58.76
CA ALA A 573 25.76 -23.37 -57.76
C ALA A 573 25.80 -21.90 -58.17
N VAL A 574 25.26 -21.04 -57.32
CA VAL A 574 25.31 -19.59 -57.49
C VAL A 574 26.49 -19.10 -56.66
N THR A 575 27.54 -18.64 -57.35
CA THR A 575 28.61 -17.88 -56.71
C THR A 575 28.07 -16.52 -56.24
N PRO A 576 28.53 -16.02 -55.07
CA PRO A 576 28.02 -14.80 -54.45
C PRO A 576 28.15 -13.55 -55.33
#